data_AF-A0A7W4JPJ7-F1
#
_entry.id   AF-A0A7W4JPJ7-F1
#
_cell.length_a   1.000
_cell.length_b   1.000
_cell.length_c   1.000
_cell.angle_alpha   90.00
_cell.angle_beta   90.00
_cell.angle_gamma   90.00
#
_symmetry.space_group_name_H-M   'P 1'
#
loop_
_entity.id
_entity.type
_entity.pdbx_description
1 polymer ?
#
loop_
_entity_poly.entity_id
_entity_poly.type
_entity_poly.pdbx_seq_one_letter_code
_entity_poly.pdbx_strand_id
1 'polypeptide(L)' 'MINGPGQPMNPVYYGGERLQLLGGLEIDGHSLGLPGYSHFAIEGGKPVYQKLNGPQLSAEWQIGARISERF' A
#
# COMPACT_ATOMS: atom_id res chain seq x y z
N MET A 1 0.89 -20.15 -34.52
CA MET A 1 1.15 -18.71 -34.72
C MET A 1 0.71 -17.97 -33.46
N ILE A 2 1.58 -17.18 -32.85
CA ILE A 2 1.15 -16.17 -31.87
C ILE A 2 0.73 -14.95 -32.70
N ASN A 3 -0.52 -14.52 -32.57
CA ASN A 3 -1.08 -13.43 -33.38
C ASN A 3 -1.18 -12.18 -32.48
N GLY A 4 -0.45 -11.13 -32.86
CA GLY A 4 -0.46 -9.83 -32.17
C GLY A 4 0.59 -9.67 -31.05
N PRO A 5 0.87 -8.41 -30.65
CA PRO A 5 1.69 -8.12 -29.47
C PRO A 5 1.12 -8.89 -28.26
N GLY A 6 1.99 -9.52 -27.48
CA GLY A 6 1.56 -10.26 -26.28
C GLY A 6 0.72 -9.36 -25.37
N GLN A 7 -0.15 -9.93 -24.53
CA GLN A 7 -1.00 -9.17 -23.61
C GLN A 7 -0.28 -7.99 -22.90
N PRO A 8 0.98 -8.09 -22.41
CA PRO A 8 1.67 -6.96 -21.78
C PRO A 8 2.09 -5.83 -22.74
N MET A 9 2.08 -6.05 -24.06
CA MET A 9 2.47 -5.08 -25.09
C MET A 9 1.27 -4.36 -25.74
N ASN A 10 0.03 -4.62 -25.29
CA ASN A 10 -1.15 -3.95 -25.82
C ASN A 10 -1.31 -2.56 -25.15
N PRO A 11 -1.19 -1.44 -25.89
CA PRO A 11 -1.31 -0.08 -25.34
C PRO A 11 -2.64 0.19 -24.60
N VAL A 12 -3.71 -0.52 -24.97
CA VAL A 12 -5.04 -0.40 -24.32
C VAL A 12 -5.03 -0.93 -22.87
N TYR A 13 -4.09 -1.79 -22.51
CA TYR A 13 -3.97 -2.36 -21.15
C TYR A 13 -3.01 -1.58 -20.26
N TYR A 14 -2.48 -0.44 -20.72
CA TYR A 14 -1.68 0.44 -19.88
C TYR A 14 -2.60 1.42 -19.14
N GLY A 15 -2.35 1.56 -17.84
CA GLY A 15 -3.09 2.46 -16.96
C GLY A 15 -4.24 1.80 -16.20
N GLY A 16 -5.12 2.65 -15.69
CA GLY A 16 -6.17 2.29 -14.73
C GLY A 16 -6.26 3.33 -13.63
N GLU A 17 -7.37 3.33 -12.91
CA GLU A 17 -7.62 4.21 -11.78
C GLU A 17 -7.69 3.38 -10.50
N ARG A 18 -7.02 3.81 -9.43
CA ARG A 18 -7.10 3.16 -8.12
C ARG A 18 -7.21 4.21 -7.03
N LEU A 19 -8.25 4.08 -6.22
CA LEU A 19 -8.43 4.83 -4.98
C LEU A 19 -8.15 3.90 -3.79
N GLN A 20 -7.16 4.27 -2.99
CA GLN A 20 -6.74 3.52 -1.81
C GLN A 20 -7.10 4.30 -0.55
N LEU A 21 -7.66 3.60 0.43
CA LEU A 21 -7.89 4.14 1.75
C LEU A 21 -6.83 3.56 2.69
N LEU A 22 -6.13 4.47 3.35
CA LEU A 22 -5.08 4.20 4.30
C LEU A 22 -5.52 4.75 5.65
N GLY A 23 -5.24 4.00 6.71
CA GLY A 23 -5.48 4.42 8.09
C GLY A 23 -4.42 3.83 8.99
N GLY A 24 -4.03 4.58 10.01
CA GLY A 24 -2.98 4.15 10.93
C GLY A 24 -3.13 4.77 12.30
N LEU A 25 -2.39 4.20 13.24
CA LEU A 25 -2.26 4.69 14.60
C LEU A 25 -0.77 4.89 14.88
N GLU A 26 -0.43 6.05 15.44
CA GLU A 26 0.89 6.32 15.98
C GLU A 26 0.78 6.55 17.49
N ILE A 27 1.68 5.92 18.25
CA ILE A 27 1.79 6.06 19.69
C ILE A 27 3.21 6.52 20.01
N ASP A 28 3.30 7.67 20.66
CA ASP A 28 4.54 8.18 21.20
C ASP A 28 4.84 7.49 22.54
N GLY A 29 6.02 6.89 22.68
CA GLY A 29 6.41 6.17 23.88
C GLY A 29 6.61 7.05 25.12
N HIS A 30 6.74 8.38 24.96
CA HIS A 30 6.64 9.34 26.07
C HIS A 30 5.26 9.28 26.73
N SER A 31 4.20 9.08 25.95
CA SER A 31 2.82 8.95 26.45
C SER A 31 2.61 7.66 27.25
N LEU A 32 3.50 6.67 27.09
CA LEU A 32 3.46 5.38 27.80
C LEU A 32 4.41 5.32 29.01
N GLY A 33 5.08 6.43 29.36
CA GLY A 33 5.97 6.48 30.52
C GLY A 33 7.26 5.68 30.34
N LEU A 34 7.68 5.42 29.10
CA LEU A 34 8.93 4.75 28.76
C LEU A 34 9.99 5.80 28.35
N PRO A 35 10.80 6.33 29.28
CA PRO A 35 11.86 7.27 28.95
C PRO A 35 12.94 6.54 28.14
N GLY A 36 12.95 6.78 26.82
CA GLY A 36 13.95 6.24 25.88
C GLY A 36 13.39 5.45 24.70
N TYR A 37 12.13 5.00 24.74
CA TYR A 37 11.53 4.25 23.63
C TYR A 37 10.64 5.14 22.74
N SER A 38 11.22 5.51 21.62
CA SER A 38 10.85 5.06 20.28
C SER A 38 9.39 4.99 19.85
N HIS A 39 8.96 5.91 18.99
CA HIS A 39 7.65 5.94 18.34
C HIS A 39 7.24 4.58 17.75
N PHE A 40 6.02 4.14 18.04
CA PHE A 40 5.38 2.99 17.41
C PHE A 40 4.27 3.47 16.46
N ALA A 41 4.33 3.07 15.20
CA ALA A 41 3.28 3.33 14.24
C ALA A 41 2.83 2.04 13.56
N ILE A 42 1.52 1.89 13.38
CA ILE A 42 0.92 0.83 12.57
C ILE A 42 0.03 1.49 11.52
N GLU A 43 0.20 1.11 10.26
CA GLU A 43 -0.57 1.61 9.14
C GLU A 43 -1.13 0.44 8.35
N GLY A 44 -2.39 0.55 7.95
CA GLY A 44 -3.07 -0.44 7.14
C GLY A 44 -3.91 0.23 6.07
N GLY A 45 -4.10 -0.43 4.94
CA GLY A 45 -4.95 0.11 3.89
C GLY A 45 -5.35 -0.93 2.87
N LYS A 46 -6.37 -0.59 2.10
CA LYS A 46 -6.81 -1.40 0.96
C LYS A 46 -7.36 -0.50 -0.15
N PRO A 47 -7.35 -0.95 -1.41
CA PRO A 47 -8.10 -0.30 -2.46
C PRO A 47 -9.61 -0.37 -2.16
N VAL A 48 -10.28 0.79 -2.23
CA VAL A 48 -11.75 0.90 -2.13
C VAL A 48 -12.37 0.92 -3.53
N TYR A 49 -11.65 1.48 -4.50
CA TYR A 49 -12.02 1.47 -5.90
C TYR A 49 -10.80 1.14 -6.76
N GLN A 50 -10.98 0.26 -7.74
CA GLN A 50 -9.93 -0.10 -8.68
C GLN A 50 -10.54 -0.45 -10.04
N LYS A 51 -10.17 0.31 -11.05
CA LYS A 51 -10.49 0.07 -12.46
C LYS A 51 -9.19 -0.14 -13.21
N LEU A 52 -8.84 -1.40 -13.46
CA LEU A 52 -7.64 -1.77 -14.22
C LEU A 52 -7.96 -1.88 -15.70
N ASN A 53 -7.06 -1.38 -16.54
CA ASN A 53 -7.17 -1.60 -17.97
C ASN A 53 -6.56 -2.97 -18.30
N GLY A 54 -7.40 -3.94 -18.65
CA GLY A 54 -6.96 -5.28 -19.02
C GLY A 54 -6.66 -6.22 -17.84
N PRO A 55 -6.10 -7.41 -18.14
CA PRO A 55 -5.78 -8.43 -17.14
C PRO A 55 -4.54 -8.02 -16.33
N GLN A 56 -4.76 -7.24 -15.28
CA GLN A 56 -3.76 -6.86 -14.30
C GLN A 56 -4.12 -7.44 -12.93
N LEU A 57 -3.10 -7.70 -12.09
CA LEU A 57 -3.33 -8.15 -10.72
C LEU A 57 -3.98 -7.03 -9.90
N SER A 58 -5.15 -7.33 -9.31
CA SER A 58 -5.80 -6.39 -8.39
C SER A 58 -4.95 -6.21 -7.14
N ALA A 59 -4.97 -5.01 -6.55
CA ALA A 59 -4.30 -4.84 -5.27
C ALA A 59 -5.15 -5.40 -4.14
N GLU A 60 -4.46 -5.87 -3.11
CA GLU A 60 -5.01 -6.47 -1.90
C GLU A 60 -4.78 -5.51 -0.72
N TRP A 61 -5.18 -5.90 0.49
CA TRP A 61 -4.88 -5.17 1.70
C TRP A 61 -3.35 -5.16 1.98
N GLN A 62 -2.88 -4.06 2.55
CA GLN A 62 -1.49 -3.86 2.98
C GLN A 62 -1.46 -3.42 4.45
N ILE A 63 -0.49 -3.93 5.22
CA ILE A 63 -0.23 -3.52 6.60
C ILE A 63 1.27 -3.30 6.76
N GLY A 64 1.64 -2.21 7.41
CA GLY A 64 3.00 -1.86 7.79
C GLY A 64 3.07 -1.48 9.26
N ALA A 65 4.21 -1.77 9.90
CA ALA A 65 4.50 -1.32 11.25
C ALA A 65 5.90 -0.69 11.28
N ARG A 66 6.05 0.36 12.07
CA ARG A 66 7.29 1.09 12.26
C ARG A 66 7.58 1.23 13.75
N ILE A 67 8.83 0.98 14.11
CA ILE A 67 9.41 1.27 15.42
C ILE A 67 10.61 2.17 15.16
N SER A 68 10.80 3.25 15.92
CA SER A 68 11.90 4.19 15.67
C SER A 68 12.49 4.76 16.94
N GLU A 69 13.76 4.46 17.21
CA GLU A 69 14.46 4.93 18.41
C GLU A 69 15.25 6.21 18.10
N ARG A 70 15.18 7.19 19.02
CA ARG A 70 15.95 8.43 18.91
C ARG A 70 17.04 8.41 19.98
N PHE A 71 18.25 8.06 19.56
CA PHE A 71 19.48 8.14 20.36
C PHE A 71 19.96 9.59 20.50
#